data_AF-A0A854E1J6-F1
#
_entry.id   AF-A0A854E1J6-F1
#
_cell.length_a   1.000
_cell.length_b   1.000
_cell.length_c   1.000
_cell.angle_alpha   90.00
_cell.angle_beta   90.00
_cell.angle_gamma   90.00
#
_symmetry.space_group_name_H-M   'P 1'
#
loop_
_entity.id
_entity.type
_entity.pdbx_description
1 polymer ?
#
loop_
_entity_poly.entity_id
_entity_poly.type
_entity_poly.pdbx_seq_one_letter_code
_entity_poly.pdbx_strand_id
1 'polypeptide(L)'
;MNLELTPTTELEAVNVLLGAIGEAPISDLEALGNLYASQARDTLRAVSREVQTAGWWFNTSESFTFTLNAEGKVLPPQSILKLVPARGSEPLVIRGTRLINPLTLADTFSSAPTADFVTWFLAYEELPESARRYIAVRAARLFQTSVLGSDQLYVFTEKHEEEAYLIFAQEHADFTYARGHNFLSGSTDVSDIWDR
;
A
#
# COMPACT_ATOMS: atom_id res chain seq x y z
N MET A 1 33.46 -1.13 -12.09
CA MET A 1 32.40 -0.47 -11.32
C MET A 1 31.14 -1.24 -11.67
N ASN A 2 30.74 -2.19 -10.81
CA ASN A 2 29.52 -2.97 -11.08
C ASN A 2 28.34 -2.04 -10.85
N LEU A 3 27.61 -1.71 -11.92
CA LEU A 3 26.29 -1.10 -11.79
C LEU A 3 25.39 -2.20 -11.21
N GLU A 4 25.02 -2.08 -9.95
CA GLU A 4 23.94 -2.89 -9.38
C GLU A 4 22.64 -2.44 -10.06
N LEU A 5 22.19 -3.22 -11.05
CA LEU A 5 20.93 -3.00 -11.76
C LEU A 5 19.76 -3.54 -10.93
N THR A 6 19.60 -3.01 -9.72
CA THR A 6 18.54 -3.40 -8.78
C THR A 6 17.48 -2.30 -8.67
N PRO A 7 16.21 -2.66 -8.40
CA PRO A 7 15.16 -1.69 -8.09
C PRO A 7 15.54 -0.77 -6.91
N THR A 8 14.96 0.43 -6.89
CA THR A 8 15.28 1.48 -5.92
C THR A 8 15.07 0.96 -4.50
N THR A 9 16.07 1.09 -3.63
CA THR A 9 16.03 0.67 -2.23
C THR A 9 15.37 1.72 -1.33
N GLU A 10 14.95 1.35 -0.10
CA GLU A 10 14.42 2.34 0.86
C GLU A 10 15.45 3.45 1.16
N LEU A 11 16.74 3.09 1.28
CA LEU A 11 17.83 4.05 1.51
C LEU A 11 17.98 5.05 0.36
N GLU A 12 17.95 4.58 -0.88
CA GLU A 12 18.01 5.46 -2.05
C GLU A 12 16.80 6.38 -2.13
N ALA A 13 15.61 5.88 -1.82
CA ALA A 13 14.41 6.70 -1.74
C ALA A 13 14.52 7.79 -0.66
N VAL A 14 15.00 7.45 0.54
CA VAL A 14 15.26 8.45 1.60
C VAL A 14 16.29 9.49 1.16
N ASN A 15 17.32 9.08 0.43
CA ASN A 15 18.30 10.02 -0.12
C ASN A 15 17.71 10.95 -1.19
N VAL A 16 16.71 10.50 -1.96
CA VAL A 16 15.94 11.38 -2.87
C VAL A 16 15.17 12.43 -2.07
N LEU A 17 14.55 12.06 -0.94
CA LEU A 17 13.84 12.99 -0.06
C LEU A 17 14.78 14.05 0.53
N LEU A 18 15.97 13.64 1.01
CA LEU A 18 16.98 14.55 1.54
C LEU A 18 17.51 15.50 0.45
N GLY A 19 17.78 14.98 -0.75
CA GLY A 19 18.21 15.78 -1.88
C GLY A 19 17.20 16.86 -2.28
N ALA A 20 15.89 16.60 -2.12
CA ALA A 20 14.83 17.56 -2.42
C ALA A 20 14.87 18.83 -1.52
N ILE A 21 15.47 18.73 -0.33
CA ILE A 21 15.67 19.87 0.58
C ILE A 21 17.12 20.38 0.59
N GLY A 22 18.00 19.81 -0.23
CA GLY A 22 19.41 20.17 -0.30
C GLY A 22 20.30 19.57 0.80
N GLU A 23 19.82 18.54 1.51
CA GLU A 23 20.60 17.81 2.51
C GLU A 23 21.51 16.77 1.87
N ALA A 24 22.62 16.46 2.55
CA ALA A 24 23.58 15.47 2.09
C ALA A 24 23.02 14.03 2.21
N PRO A 25 23.37 13.11 1.29
CA PRO A 25 22.92 11.73 1.35
C PRO A 25 23.51 10.99 2.55
N ILE A 26 22.75 10.03 3.08
CA ILE A 26 23.15 9.12 4.15
C ILE A 26 23.50 7.74 3.59
N SER A 27 24.32 7.00 4.33
CA SER A 27 24.70 5.62 3.99
C SER A 27 23.93 4.56 4.79
N ASP A 28 23.16 4.96 5.80
CA ASP A 28 22.44 4.05 6.71
C ASP A 28 21.12 4.68 7.18
N LEU A 29 20.03 3.92 7.15
CA LEU A 29 18.68 4.34 7.56
C LEU A 29 18.51 4.55 9.08
N GLU A 30 19.42 3.97 9.86
CA GLU A 30 19.54 4.10 11.31
C GLU A 30 20.69 5.06 11.67
N ALA A 31 21.07 5.98 10.77
CA ALA A 31 22.04 7.04 11.06
C ALA A 31 21.54 7.95 12.19
N LEU A 32 21.77 7.53 13.44
CA LEU A 32 21.42 8.20 14.67
C LEU A 32 22.12 9.58 14.69
N GLY A 33 21.36 10.65 14.45
CA GLY A 33 21.84 12.03 14.60
C GLY A 33 21.34 13.03 13.57
N ASN A 34 20.85 12.58 12.40
CA ASN A 34 20.25 13.49 11.43
C ASN A 34 18.72 13.51 11.56
N LEU A 35 18.18 14.60 12.13
CA LEU A 35 16.74 14.80 12.31
C LEU A 35 15.99 14.73 10.97
N TYR A 36 16.54 15.31 9.90
CA TYR A 36 15.92 15.28 8.58
C TYR A 36 15.92 13.88 7.98
N ALA A 37 16.94 13.06 8.23
CA ALA A 37 16.96 11.66 7.78
C ALA A 37 15.87 10.84 8.47
N SER A 38 15.68 11.00 9.78
CA SER A 38 14.59 10.37 10.53
C SER A 38 13.23 10.80 9.97
N GLN A 39 13.03 12.11 9.78
CA GLN A 39 11.76 12.65 9.27
C GLN A 39 11.47 12.18 7.84
N ALA A 40 12.50 12.13 6.97
CA ALA A 40 12.37 11.63 5.61
C ALA A 40 11.95 10.15 5.58
N ARG A 41 12.61 9.31 6.38
CA ARG A 41 12.25 7.88 6.53
C ARG A 41 10.81 7.70 7.02
N ASP A 42 10.42 8.43 8.06
CA ASP A 42 9.08 8.32 8.63
C ASP A 42 8.01 8.80 7.63
N THR A 43 8.31 9.86 6.87
CA THR A 43 7.45 10.37 5.78
C THR A 43 7.31 9.33 4.67
N LEU A 44 8.42 8.72 4.22
CA LEU A 44 8.40 7.68 3.19
C LEU A 44 7.54 6.49 3.61
N ARG A 45 7.68 6.02 4.86
CA ARG A 45 6.88 4.90 5.40
C ARG A 45 5.40 5.26 5.56
N ALA A 46 5.09 6.49 5.95
CA ALA A 46 3.72 6.97 6.03
C ALA A 46 3.04 6.99 4.65
N VAL A 47 3.73 7.55 3.65
CA VAL A 47 3.25 7.59 2.25
C VAL A 47 3.14 6.19 1.66
N SER A 48 4.11 5.32 1.91
CA SER A 48 4.04 3.92 1.47
C SER A 48 2.78 3.23 1.99
N ARG A 49 2.47 3.40 3.28
CA ARG A 49 1.24 2.85 3.88
C ARG A 49 -0.02 3.44 3.24
N GLU A 50 -0.06 4.75 3.03
CA GLU A 50 -1.20 5.42 2.41
C GLU A 50 -1.45 4.90 0.99
N VAL A 51 -0.40 4.87 0.15
CA VAL A 51 -0.47 4.39 -1.23
C VAL A 51 -0.93 2.93 -1.27
N GLN A 52 -0.33 2.05 -0.46
CA GLN A 52 -0.69 0.64 -0.43
C GLN A 52 -2.13 0.38 0.06
N THR A 53 -2.70 1.27 0.88
CA THR A 53 -4.07 1.14 1.41
C THR A 53 -5.14 1.21 0.30
N ALA A 54 -4.84 1.87 -0.82
CA ALA A 54 -5.76 1.92 -1.96
C ALA A 54 -6.06 0.51 -2.53
N GLY A 55 -5.11 -0.42 -2.42
CA GLY A 55 -5.16 -1.75 -3.02
C GLY A 55 -4.72 -1.73 -4.47
N TRP A 56 -3.66 -2.48 -4.77
CA TRP A 56 -3.04 -2.60 -6.07
C TRP A 56 -2.87 -4.07 -6.45
N TRP A 57 -2.51 -4.33 -7.70
CA TRP A 57 -2.36 -5.69 -8.24
C TRP A 57 -1.35 -6.54 -7.47
N PHE A 58 -0.33 -5.91 -6.87
CA PHE A 58 0.77 -6.59 -6.18
C PHE A 58 0.47 -6.85 -4.69
N ASN A 59 -0.43 -6.08 -4.06
CA ASN A 59 -0.71 -6.21 -2.62
C ASN A 59 -2.16 -6.58 -2.29
N THR A 60 -2.95 -6.95 -3.30
CA THR A 60 -4.33 -7.42 -3.10
C THR A 60 -4.43 -8.90 -3.40
N SER A 61 -4.95 -9.66 -2.46
CA SER A 61 -5.25 -11.09 -2.60
C SER A 61 -6.76 -11.31 -2.61
N GLU A 62 -7.19 -12.19 -3.51
CA GLU A 62 -8.58 -12.64 -3.61
C GLU A 62 -8.80 -13.88 -2.74
N SER A 63 -10.00 -14.01 -2.18
CA SER A 63 -10.47 -15.21 -1.45
C SER A 63 -9.50 -15.69 -0.35
N PHE A 64 -9.40 -14.94 0.74
CA PHE A 64 -8.57 -15.29 1.88
C PHE A 64 -9.41 -15.89 3.02
N THR A 65 -9.10 -17.13 3.39
CA THR A 65 -9.75 -17.81 4.53
C THR A 65 -8.87 -17.71 5.78
N PHE A 66 -9.44 -17.18 6.86
CA PHE A 66 -8.75 -17.05 8.14
C PHE A 66 -8.68 -18.38 8.88
N THR A 67 -7.67 -18.53 9.74
CA THR A 67 -7.55 -19.68 10.63
C THR A 67 -8.14 -19.38 12.00
N LEU A 68 -8.88 -20.35 12.54
CA LEU A 68 -9.41 -20.30 13.89
C LEU A 68 -8.41 -20.89 14.87
N ASN A 69 -8.32 -20.28 16.05
CA ASN A 69 -7.60 -20.86 17.18
C ASN A 69 -8.50 -21.84 17.97
N ALA A 70 -7.95 -22.45 19.03
CA ALA A 70 -8.67 -23.42 19.85
C ALA A 70 -9.90 -22.81 20.57
N GLU A 71 -9.91 -21.50 20.79
CA GLU A 71 -11.03 -20.76 21.39
C GLU A 71 -12.06 -20.26 20.35
N GLY A 72 -11.92 -20.63 19.07
CA GLY A 72 -12.82 -20.19 18.00
C GLY A 72 -12.65 -18.71 17.62
N LYS A 73 -11.50 -18.11 17.93
CA LYS A 73 -11.15 -16.71 17.59
C LYS A 73 -10.19 -16.66 16.42
N VAL A 74 -10.19 -15.52 15.73
CA VAL A 74 -9.27 -15.23 14.62
C VAL A 74 -8.28 -14.14 15.04
N LEU A 75 -6.99 -14.45 14.88
CA LEU A 75 -5.87 -13.51 15.03
C LEU A 75 -5.38 -13.13 13.63
N PRO A 76 -5.89 -12.03 13.03
CA PRO A 76 -5.47 -11.61 11.71
C PRO A 76 -3.99 -11.17 11.73
N PRO A 77 -3.23 -11.46 10.66
CA PRO A 77 -1.89 -10.89 10.49
C PRO A 77 -1.92 -9.36 10.59
N GLN A 78 -0.92 -8.79 11.28
CA GLN A 78 -0.80 -7.34 11.48
C GLN A 78 -0.46 -6.58 10.19
N SER A 79 -0.07 -7.28 9.14
CA SER A 79 0.22 -6.70 7.82
C SER A 79 -1.06 -6.41 7.01
N ILE A 80 -2.25 -6.78 7.46
CA ILE A 80 -3.48 -6.47 6.71
C ILE A 80 -3.82 -4.98 6.87
N LEU A 81 -3.88 -4.26 5.75
CA LEU A 81 -4.30 -2.83 5.69
C LEU A 81 -5.81 -2.70 5.55
N LYS A 82 -6.42 -3.54 4.71
CA LYS A 82 -7.82 -3.46 4.35
C LYS A 82 -8.39 -4.86 4.16
N LEU A 83 -9.63 -5.03 4.62
CA LEU A 83 -10.38 -6.27 4.54
C LEU A 83 -11.74 -6.00 3.91
N VAL A 84 -12.10 -6.78 2.90
CA VAL A 84 -13.45 -6.80 2.32
C VAL A 84 -14.05 -8.18 2.59
N PRO A 85 -15.06 -8.30 3.47
CA PRO A 85 -15.69 -9.57 3.78
C PRO A 85 -16.44 -10.12 2.57
N ALA A 86 -16.62 -11.43 2.54
CA ALA A 86 -17.32 -12.08 1.43
C ALA A 86 -18.78 -11.65 1.31
N ARG A 87 -19.27 -11.46 0.08
CA ARG A 87 -20.67 -11.08 -0.14
C ARG A 87 -21.64 -12.11 0.45
N GLY A 88 -22.61 -11.63 1.23
CA GLY A 88 -23.61 -12.49 1.89
C GLY A 88 -23.06 -13.31 3.07
N SER A 89 -21.78 -13.18 3.40
CA SER A 89 -21.17 -13.74 4.60
C SER A 89 -21.31 -12.77 5.78
N GLU A 90 -20.92 -13.22 6.97
CA GLU A 90 -20.86 -12.34 8.14
C GLU A 90 -19.93 -11.16 7.89
N PRO A 91 -20.31 -9.93 8.27
CA PRO A 91 -19.41 -8.79 8.15
C PRO A 91 -18.23 -8.97 9.10
N LEU A 92 -17.03 -8.62 8.63
CA LEU A 92 -15.79 -8.80 9.37
C LEU A 92 -15.07 -7.47 9.47
N VAL A 93 -14.59 -7.13 10.66
CA VAL A 93 -13.74 -5.96 10.89
C VAL A 93 -12.58 -6.34 11.81
N ILE A 94 -11.39 -5.84 11.49
CA ILE A 94 -10.21 -5.97 12.35
C ILE A 94 -10.30 -4.88 13.44
N ARG A 95 -10.17 -5.26 14.71
CA ARG A 95 -10.09 -4.34 15.85
C ARG A 95 -8.95 -4.76 16.78
N GLY A 96 -7.87 -4.00 16.77
CA GLY A 96 -6.64 -4.37 17.48
C GLY A 96 -6.06 -5.65 16.90
N THR A 97 -5.95 -6.70 17.71
CA THR A 97 -5.36 -7.99 17.32
C THR A 97 -6.38 -9.07 16.99
N ARG A 98 -7.67 -8.73 16.88
CA ARG A 98 -8.76 -9.69 16.67
C ARG A 98 -9.68 -9.29 15.53
N LEU A 99 -10.27 -10.31 14.91
CA LEU A 99 -11.38 -10.16 13.97
C LEU A 99 -12.70 -10.18 14.74
N ILE A 100 -13.61 -9.26 14.42
CA ILE A 100 -14.90 -9.10 15.11
C ILE A 100 -15.99 -8.93 14.06
N ASN A 101 -17.17 -9.49 14.34
CA ASN A 101 -18.38 -9.16 13.60
C ASN A 101 -18.94 -7.82 14.13
N PRO A 102 -18.98 -6.73 13.34
CA PRO A 102 -19.38 -5.41 13.83
C PRO A 102 -20.86 -5.32 14.20
N LEU A 103 -21.72 -6.24 13.71
CA LEU A 103 -23.15 -6.24 14.01
C LEU A 103 -23.45 -6.88 15.37
N THR A 104 -22.78 -7.99 15.68
CA THR A 104 -23.00 -8.75 16.93
C THR A 104 -21.99 -8.41 18.02
N LEU A 105 -20.88 -7.74 17.65
CA LEU A 105 -19.70 -7.49 18.49
C LEU A 105 -19.03 -8.77 19.02
N ALA A 106 -19.37 -9.93 18.45
CA ALA A 106 -18.78 -11.22 18.80
C ALA A 106 -17.37 -11.35 18.19
N ASP A 107 -16.45 -11.94 18.96
CA ASP A 107 -15.08 -12.24 18.55
C ASP A 107 -14.81 -13.74 18.36
N THR A 108 -15.87 -14.55 18.40
CA THR A 108 -15.85 -16.00 18.18
C THR A 108 -16.64 -16.37 16.93
N PHE A 109 -16.13 -17.33 16.17
CA PHE A 109 -16.73 -17.81 14.93
C PHE A 109 -16.88 -19.34 15.00
N SER A 110 -18.00 -19.85 14.48
CA SER A 110 -18.27 -21.30 14.42
C SER A 110 -17.50 -22.01 13.30
N SER A 111 -17.18 -21.28 12.23
CA SER A 111 -16.38 -21.73 11.09
C SER A 111 -15.39 -20.65 10.68
N ALA A 112 -14.31 -21.06 9.99
CA ALA A 112 -13.29 -20.16 9.49
C ALA A 112 -13.93 -19.08 8.59
N PRO A 113 -13.89 -17.79 8.95
CA PRO A 113 -14.45 -16.74 8.12
C PRO A 113 -13.56 -16.51 6.88
N THR A 114 -14.19 -16.13 5.77
CA THR A 114 -13.52 -15.86 4.49
C THR A 114 -13.75 -14.40 4.07
N ALA A 115 -12.74 -13.80 3.48
CA ALA A 115 -12.80 -12.47 2.88
C ALA A 115 -12.58 -12.54 1.37
N ASP A 116 -13.39 -11.80 0.61
CA ASP A 116 -13.27 -11.75 -0.85
C ASP A 116 -11.98 -11.04 -1.27
N PHE A 117 -11.62 -9.96 -0.57
CA PHE A 117 -10.38 -9.23 -0.83
C PHE A 117 -9.65 -8.86 0.45
N VAL A 118 -8.33 -9.07 0.45
CA VAL A 118 -7.41 -8.65 1.50
C VAL A 118 -6.31 -7.81 0.88
N THR A 119 -6.07 -6.62 1.43
CA THR A 119 -4.94 -5.77 1.04
C THR A 119 -3.85 -5.88 2.10
N TRP A 120 -2.65 -6.23 1.67
CA TRP A 120 -1.48 -6.42 2.50
C TRP A 120 -0.56 -5.20 2.49
N PHE A 121 0.12 -4.97 3.60
CA PHE A 121 1.25 -4.07 3.72
C PHE A 121 2.52 -4.86 3.44
N LEU A 122 3.18 -4.52 2.34
CA LEU A 122 4.43 -5.11 1.91
C LEU A 122 5.60 -4.18 2.24
N ALA A 123 6.78 -4.78 2.44
CA ALA A 123 8.00 -4.02 2.63
C ALA A 123 8.35 -3.24 1.36
N TYR A 124 9.12 -2.16 1.49
CA TYR A 124 9.45 -1.29 0.36
C TYR A 124 10.20 -2.07 -0.75
N GLU A 125 11.05 -3.00 -0.34
CA GLU A 125 11.85 -3.89 -1.19
C GLU A 125 11.02 -4.96 -1.91
N GLU A 126 9.76 -5.17 -1.53
CA GLU A 126 8.84 -6.11 -2.19
C GLU A 126 7.93 -5.42 -3.20
N LEU A 127 7.95 -4.08 -3.25
CA LEU A 127 7.14 -3.30 -4.18
C LEU A 127 7.73 -3.34 -5.61
N PRO A 128 6.88 -3.25 -6.65
CA PRO A 128 7.35 -3.01 -8.01
C PRO A 128 7.99 -1.62 -8.14
N GLU A 129 8.91 -1.45 -9.09
CA GLU A 129 9.68 -0.21 -9.24
C GLU A 129 8.80 1.01 -9.51
N SER A 130 7.71 0.85 -10.28
CA SER A 130 6.73 1.93 -10.52
C SER A 130 6.09 2.43 -9.22
N ALA A 131 5.71 1.53 -8.32
CA ALA A 131 5.16 1.86 -7.01
C ALA A 131 6.22 2.54 -6.13
N ARG A 132 7.45 2.02 -6.10
CA ARG A 132 8.57 2.62 -5.37
C ARG A 132 8.82 4.06 -5.82
N ARG A 133 8.89 4.26 -7.14
CA ARG A 133 9.11 5.58 -7.74
C ARG A 133 8.00 6.56 -7.37
N TYR A 134 6.74 6.15 -7.50
CA TYR A 134 5.61 6.99 -7.13
C TYR A 134 5.63 7.36 -5.63
N ILE A 135 5.85 6.38 -4.75
CA ILE A 135 5.95 6.60 -3.30
C ILE A 135 7.10 7.56 -2.97
N ALA A 136 8.28 7.38 -3.56
CA ALA A 136 9.44 8.23 -3.30
C ALA A 136 9.21 9.68 -3.75
N VAL A 137 8.66 9.90 -4.96
CA VAL A 137 8.37 11.25 -5.48
C VAL A 137 7.30 11.95 -4.64
N ARG A 138 6.22 11.23 -4.30
CA ARG A 138 5.15 11.76 -3.45
C ARG A 138 5.65 12.10 -2.04
N ALA A 139 6.47 11.22 -1.46
CA ALA A 139 7.06 11.45 -0.15
C ALA A 139 8.06 12.62 -0.16
N ALA A 140 8.86 12.78 -1.22
CA ALA A 140 9.74 13.93 -1.41
C ALA A 140 8.97 15.25 -1.45
N ARG A 141 7.85 15.31 -2.18
CA ARG A 141 7.01 16.51 -2.22
C ARG A 141 6.42 16.86 -0.84
N LEU A 142 5.86 15.87 -0.14
CA LEU A 142 5.31 16.10 1.20
C LEU A 142 6.39 16.50 2.21
N PHE A 143 7.54 15.84 2.17
CA PHE A 143 8.68 16.15 3.03
C PHE A 143 9.19 17.58 2.78
N GLN A 144 9.41 17.93 1.51
CA GLN A 144 9.84 19.27 1.11
C GLN A 144 8.87 20.35 1.57
N THR A 145 7.56 20.11 1.41
CA THR A 145 6.52 21.04 1.87
C THR A 145 6.56 21.22 3.38
N SER A 146 6.71 20.12 4.12
CA SER A 146 6.74 20.14 5.58
C SER A 146 7.96 20.88 6.16
N VAL A 147 9.11 20.85 5.46
CA VAL A 147 10.36 21.45 5.94
C VAL A 147 10.54 22.89 5.43
N LEU A 148 10.30 23.14 4.14
CA LEU A 148 10.61 24.43 3.50
C LEU A 148 9.42 25.38 3.43
N GLY A 149 8.18 24.89 3.51
CA GLY A 149 6.96 25.70 3.50
C GLY A 149 6.79 26.62 2.28
N SER A 150 7.38 26.28 1.13
CA SER A 150 7.40 27.13 -0.07
C SER A 150 6.47 26.61 -1.18
N ASP A 151 5.46 27.43 -1.52
CA ASP A 151 4.45 27.11 -2.54
C ASP A 151 5.01 27.05 -3.98
N GLN A 152 6.15 27.72 -4.27
CA GLN A 152 6.68 27.76 -5.64
C GLN A 152 7.35 26.45 -6.08
N LEU A 153 8.03 25.76 -5.15
CA LEU A 153 8.63 24.44 -5.40
C LEU A 153 7.56 23.34 -5.47
N TYR A 154 6.40 23.59 -4.87
CA TYR A 154 5.26 22.67 -4.87
C TYR A 154 4.69 22.42 -6.27
N VAL A 155 4.63 23.46 -7.12
CA VAL A 155 4.02 23.38 -8.46
C VAL A 155 4.83 22.48 -9.41
N PHE A 156 6.16 22.56 -9.37
CA PHE A 156 7.00 21.72 -10.24
C PHE A 156 7.05 20.27 -9.78
N THR A 157 6.98 20.03 -8.47
CA THR A 157 6.97 18.68 -7.91
C THR A 157 5.64 17.97 -8.11
N GLU A 158 4.53 18.71 -8.20
CA GLU A 158 3.20 18.16 -8.53
C GLU A 158 3.19 17.49 -9.90
N LYS A 159 3.75 18.12 -10.93
CA LYS A 159 3.81 17.52 -12.28
C LYS A 159 4.61 16.21 -12.29
N HIS A 160 5.73 16.15 -11.56
CA HIS A 160 6.53 14.93 -11.45
C HIS A 160 5.80 13.82 -10.68
N GLU A 161 5.01 14.17 -9.66
CA GLU A 161 4.16 13.21 -8.97
C GLU A 161 3.06 12.67 -9.90
N GLU A 162 2.42 13.54 -10.68
CA GLU A 162 1.40 13.15 -11.65
C GLU A 162 1.97 12.20 -12.71
N GLU A 163 3.12 12.53 -13.32
CA GLU A 163 3.79 11.66 -14.29
C GLU A 163 4.14 10.29 -13.69
N ALA A 164 4.67 10.26 -12.45
CA ALA A 164 4.98 9.01 -11.77
C ALA A 164 3.72 8.20 -11.45
N TYR A 165 2.63 8.86 -11.07
CA TYR A 165 1.34 8.23 -10.83
C TYR A 165 0.75 7.64 -12.12
N LEU A 166 0.83 8.36 -13.25
CA LEU A 166 0.32 7.88 -14.53
C LEU A 166 1.00 6.59 -14.98
N ILE A 167 2.33 6.50 -14.86
CA ILE A 167 3.08 5.28 -15.18
C ILE A 167 2.65 4.13 -14.28
N PHE A 168 2.53 4.39 -12.97
CA PHE A 168 2.09 3.42 -11.99
C PHE A 168 0.65 2.93 -12.22
N ALA A 169 -0.27 3.86 -12.50
CA ALA A 169 -1.67 3.57 -12.78
C ALA A 169 -1.86 2.82 -14.11
N GLN A 170 -1.05 3.14 -15.12
CA GLN A 170 -1.04 2.42 -16.38
C GLN A 170 -0.63 0.96 -16.18
N GLU A 171 0.44 0.71 -15.43
CA GLU A 171 0.85 -0.67 -15.11
C GLU A 171 -0.26 -1.42 -14.35
N HIS A 172 -0.90 -0.76 -13.37
CA HIS A 172 -2.04 -1.35 -12.68
C HIS A 172 -3.18 -1.74 -13.64
N ALA A 173 -3.52 -0.85 -14.57
CA ALA A 173 -4.57 -1.07 -15.55
C ALA A 173 -4.22 -2.26 -16.48
N ASP A 174 -2.98 -2.35 -16.94
CA ASP A 174 -2.50 -3.45 -17.78
C ASP A 174 -2.62 -4.80 -17.05
N PHE A 175 -2.23 -4.86 -15.77
CA PHE A 175 -2.41 -6.06 -14.95
C PHE A 175 -3.89 -6.42 -14.73
N THR A 176 -4.74 -5.42 -14.50
CA THR A 176 -6.17 -5.62 -14.28
C THR A 176 -6.85 -6.16 -15.55
N TYR A 177 -6.49 -5.60 -16.71
CA TYR A 177 -6.94 -6.08 -18.02
C TYR A 177 -6.47 -7.51 -18.28
N ALA A 178 -5.21 -7.83 -17.99
CA ALA A 178 -4.67 -9.17 -18.16
C ALA A 178 -5.37 -10.23 -17.28
N ARG A 179 -5.91 -9.84 -16.12
CA ARG A 179 -6.75 -10.72 -15.27
C ARG A 179 -8.13 -11.00 -15.86
N GLY A 180 -8.52 -10.36 -16.96
CA GLY A 180 -9.86 -10.50 -17.55
C GLY A 180 -10.95 -9.75 -16.79
N HIS A 181 -10.57 -8.80 -15.93
CA HIS A 181 -11.53 -7.89 -15.29
C HIS A 181 -12.02 -6.89 -16.33
N ASN A 182 -13.25 -7.10 -16.81
CA ASN A 182 -13.94 -6.22 -17.74
C ASN A 182 -15.21 -5.68 -17.07
N PHE A 183 -15.83 -4.64 -17.60
CA PHE A 183 -17.11 -4.14 -17.08
C PHE A 183 -18.23 -5.20 -17.05
N LEU A 184 -18.11 -6.25 -17.87
CA LEU A 184 -19.08 -7.34 -17.98
C LEU A 184 -18.80 -8.52 -17.02
N SER A 185 -17.52 -8.78 -16.70
CA SER A 185 -17.08 -9.96 -15.94
C SER A 185 -16.49 -9.63 -14.57
N GLY A 186 -16.10 -8.37 -14.35
CA GLY A 186 -15.43 -7.91 -13.13
C GLY A 186 -16.38 -7.50 -12.01
N SER A 187 -17.68 -7.38 -12.30
CA SER A 187 -18.72 -7.22 -11.28
C SER A 187 -19.59 -8.45 -11.28
N THR A 188 -19.68 -9.13 -10.13
CA THR A 188 -20.54 -10.29 -9.94
C THR A 188 -22.00 -9.97 -10.27
N ASP A 189 -22.44 -8.74 -10.00
CA ASP A 189 -23.81 -8.29 -10.32
C ASP A 189 -24.08 -8.21 -11.82
N VAL A 190 -23.08 -7.82 -12.61
CA VAL A 190 -23.23 -7.70 -14.07
C VAL A 190 -23.06 -9.06 -14.74
N SER A 191 -22.13 -9.88 -14.28
CA SER A 191 -21.93 -11.25 -14.79
C SER A 191 -23.16 -12.12 -14.53
N ASP A 192 -23.76 -12.04 -13.33
CA ASP A 192 -24.95 -12.83 -12.97
C ASP A 192 -26.19 -12.46 -13.80
N ILE A 193 -26.26 -11.25 -14.35
CA ILE A 193 -27.34 -10.81 -15.26
C ILE A 193 -27.07 -11.28 -16.68
N TRP A 194 -25.81 -11.30 -17.11
CA TRP A 194 -25.42 -11.70 -18.47
C TRP A 194 -25.46 -13.22 -18.69
N ASP A 195 -25.14 -14.01 -17.67
CA ASP A 195 -25.14 -15.48 -17.73
C ASP A 195 -26.55 -16.11 -17.58
N ARG A 196 -27.61 -15.29 -17.54
CA ARG A 196 -29.02 -15.69 -17.51
C ARG A 196 -29.69 -15.58 -18.87
#